data_AF-A0A2S5LFX0-F1
#
_entry.id   AF-A0A2S5LFX0-F1
#
_cell.length_a   1.000
_cell.length_b   1.000
_cell.length_c   1.000
_cell.angle_alpha   90.00
_cell.angle_beta   90.00
_cell.angle_gamma   90.00
#
_symmetry.space_group_name_H-M   'P 1'
#
loop_
_entity.id
_entity.type
_entity.pdbx_description
1 polymer ?
#
loop_
_entity_poly.entity_id
_entity_poly.type
_entity_poly.pdbx_seq_one_letter_code
_entity_poly.pdbx_strand_id
1 'polypeptide(L)'
;MTLTNQNLIVLSKFASKAKKHIGLVKVADMVNNEQYAIDIFAQAALSANQELVDLTKKISQELELGINLINAIESYIYSLKAINRSEEFLDDTNYFLIKLTHHLYGVSIDGMSYRQAVDKLLQNVDINDRVFCINLAREFYRCWRSANRSLAELNKDQITKLITQKEEFIKLWENIDYEFLSDEENESLTRYTESMRQKGLVEKDIMISQKIAKVILLELRSDPSVTDDSYRAAIDRTLALFERLDLKTFFLIVSREFYHFWVISDQQLISNVLSD
;
A
#
# COMPACT_ATOMS: atom_id res chain seq x y z
N MET A 1 -8.94 -6.92 -7.50
CA MET A 1 -7.47 -6.96 -7.66
C MET A 1 -7.10 -6.38 -9.02
N THR A 2 -6.24 -5.36 -9.07
CA THR A 2 -5.76 -4.78 -10.33
C THR A 2 -4.41 -5.42 -10.67
N LEU A 3 -4.34 -6.22 -11.74
CA LEU A 3 -3.12 -6.91 -12.14
C LEU A 3 -2.24 -6.00 -13.01
N THR A 4 -1.05 -5.67 -12.52
CA THR A 4 -0.01 -5.03 -13.34
C THR A 4 0.78 -6.10 -14.12
N ASN A 5 1.51 -5.69 -15.15
CA ASN A 5 2.43 -6.58 -15.88
C ASN A 5 3.50 -7.18 -14.96
N GLN A 6 3.93 -6.43 -13.94
CA GLN A 6 4.87 -6.90 -12.93
C GLN A 6 4.24 -7.99 -12.06
N ASN A 7 3.00 -7.81 -11.60
CA ASN A 7 2.27 -8.79 -10.80
C ASN A 7 2.13 -10.12 -11.56
N LEU A 8 1.86 -10.08 -12.87
CA LEU A 8 1.75 -11.29 -13.70
C LEU A 8 3.07 -12.06 -13.83
N ILE A 9 4.20 -11.36 -13.94
CA ILE A 9 5.53 -11.97 -14.03
C ILE A 9 5.87 -12.68 -12.71
N VAL A 10 5.67 -12.00 -11.57
CA VAL A 10 5.98 -12.57 -10.25
C VAL A 10 5.03 -13.74 -9.94
N LEU A 11 3.74 -13.62 -10.27
CA LEU A 11 2.75 -14.68 -10.10
C LEU A 11 3.05 -15.92 -10.95
N SER A 12 3.52 -15.72 -12.19
CA SER A 12 3.95 -16.82 -13.07
C SER A 12 5.20 -17.53 -12.53
N LYS A 13 6.17 -16.77 -12.02
CA LYS A 13 7.37 -17.32 -11.38
C LYS A 13 7.00 -18.12 -10.12
N PHE A 14 6.12 -17.56 -9.29
CA PHE A 14 5.56 -18.22 -8.11
C PHE A 14 4.88 -19.54 -8.49
N ALA A 15 3.93 -19.54 -9.43
CA ALA A 15 3.18 -20.74 -9.81
C ALA A 15 4.08 -21.85 -10.38
N SER A 16 5.09 -21.49 -11.16
CA SER A 16 6.09 -22.43 -11.69
C SER A 16 6.89 -23.11 -10.57
N LYS A 17 7.30 -22.34 -9.55
CA LYS A 17 8.02 -22.88 -8.40
C LYS A 17 7.10 -23.71 -7.50
N ALA A 18 5.92 -23.20 -7.19
CA ALA A 18 4.91 -23.84 -6.35
C ALA A 18 4.53 -25.23 -6.86
N LYS A 19 4.43 -25.41 -8.18
CA LYS A 19 4.14 -26.70 -8.84
C LYS A 19 5.00 -27.85 -8.34
N LYS A 20 6.28 -27.59 -8.02
CA LYS A 20 7.24 -28.62 -7.59
C LYS A 20 7.15 -28.98 -6.11
N HIS A 21 6.55 -28.12 -5.29
CA HIS A 21 6.61 -28.23 -3.83
C HIS A 21 5.24 -28.37 -3.16
N ILE A 22 4.21 -27.74 -3.71
CA ILE A 22 2.84 -27.76 -3.17
C ILE A 22 1.79 -28.21 -4.20
N GLY A 23 2.23 -28.60 -5.40
CA GLY A 23 1.35 -29.09 -6.47
C GLY A 23 0.81 -27.98 -7.38
N LEU A 24 -0.13 -28.36 -8.25
CA LEU A 24 -0.60 -27.49 -9.33
C LEU A 24 -1.36 -26.26 -8.79
N VAL A 25 -0.83 -25.08 -9.06
CA VAL A 25 -1.44 -23.79 -8.73
C VAL A 25 -2.20 -23.25 -9.93
N LYS A 26 -3.50 -23.00 -9.77
CA LYS A 26 -4.34 -22.38 -10.79
C LYS A 26 -4.28 -20.86 -10.65
N VAL A 27 -3.41 -20.24 -11.43
CA VAL A 27 -3.19 -18.77 -11.41
C VAL A 27 -4.51 -17.99 -11.61
N ALA A 28 -5.39 -18.47 -12.51
CA ALA A 28 -6.70 -17.84 -12.71
C ALA A 28 -7.57 -17.87 -11.45
N ASP A 29 -7.53 -18.96 -10.68
CA ASP A 29 -8.31 -19.09 -9.46
C ASP A 29 -7.73 -18.21 -8.35
N MET A 30 -6.40 -18.01 -8.31
CA MET A 30 -5.78 -17.09 -7.35
C MET A 30 -6.22 -15.63 -7.54
N VAL A 31 -6.49 -15.23 -8.77
CA VAL A 31 -6.94 -13.86 -9.09
C VAL A 31 -8.41 -13.67 -8.74
N ASN A 32 -9.23 -14.71 -8.93
CA ASN A 32 -10.69 -14.63 -8.80
C ASN A 32 -11.22 -15.11 -7.45
N ASN A 33 -10.40 -15.78 -6.64
CA ASN A 33 -10.78 -16.34 -5.36
C ASN A 33 -9.67 -16.08 -4.33
N GLU A 34 -9.90 -15.06 -3.50
CA GLU A 34 -8.97 -14.65 -2.44
C GLU A 34 -8.68 -15.76 -1.45
N GLN A 35 -9.70 -16.56 -1.08
CA GLN A 35 -9.52 -17.68 -0.15
C GLN A 35 -8.56 -18.72 -0.74
N TYR A 36 -8.76 -19.07 -2.01
CA TYR A 36 -7.87 -20.00 -2.71
C TYR A 36 -6.43 -19.46 -2.77
N ALA A 37 -6.25 -18.18 -3.10
CA ALA A 37 -4.93 -17.57 -3.12
C ALA A 37 -4.24 -17.60 -1.74
N ILE A 38 -4.98 -17.29 -0.68
CA ILE A 38 -4.46 -17.31 0.70
C ILE A 38 -4.10 -18.73 1.13
N ASP A 39 -4.94 -19.73 0.81
CA ASP A 39 -4.64 -21.14 1.10
C ASP A 39 -3.36 -21.59 0.38
N ILE A 40 -3.18 -21.19 -0.88
CA ILE A 40 -1.95 -21.47 -1.66
C ILE A 40 -0.74 -20.76 -1.06
N PHE A 41 -0.88 -19.51 -0.62
CA PHE A 41 0.20 -18.80 0.05
C PHE A 41 0.57 -19.43 1.40
N ALA A 42 -0.41 -19.85 2.20
CA ALA A 42 -0.14 -20.55 3.46
C ALA A 42 0.64 -21.84 3.22
N GLN A 43 0.24 -22.65 2.24
CA GLN A 43 0.96 -23.87 1.86
C GLN A 43 2.39 -23.57 1.39
N ALA A 44 2.57 -22.53 0.56
CA ALA A 44 3.87 -22.15 0.04
C ALA A 44 4.81 -21.61 1.14
N ALA A 45 4.27 -20.81 2.08
CA ALA A 45 5.00 -20.28 3.23
C ALA A 45 5.41 -21.36 4.25
N LEU A 46 4.67 -22.47 4.31
CA LEU A 46 4.96 -23.63 5.14
C LEU A 46 5.81 -24.69 4.42
N SER A 47 6.21 -24.44 3.17
CA SER A 47 7.06 -25.37 2.43
C SER A 47 8.50 -25.34 2.94
N ALA A 48 9.21 -26.47 2.79
CA ALA A 48 10.64 -26.55 3.11
C ALA A 48 11.54 -25.73 2.14
N ASN A 49 10.99 -25.17 1.06
CA ASN A 49 11.77 -24.46 0.04
C ASN A 49 11.82 -22.95 0.31
N GLN A 50 12.98 -22.46 0.78
CA GLN A 50 13.15 -21.04 1.13
C GLN A 50 12.85 -20.09 -0.04
N GLU A 51 13.25 -20.43 -1.27
CA GLU A 51 12.96 -19.59 -2.44
C GLU A 51 11.45 -19.45 -2.69
N LEU A 52 10.68 -20.51 -2.48
CA LEU A 52 9.22 -20.47 -2.57
C LEU A 52 8.62 -19.63 -1.45
N VAL A 53 9.13 -19.71 -0.22
CA VAL A 53 8.71 -18.86 0.90
C VAL A 53 8.97 -17.38 0.59
N ASP A 54 10.15 -17.03 0.07
CA ASP A 54 10.52 -15.66 -0.29
C ASP A 54 9.63 -15.13 -1.42
N LEU A 55 9.36 -15.96 -2.45
CA LEU A 55 8.42 -15.62 -3.52
C LEU A 55 7.01 -15.42 -2.99
N THR A 56 6.57 -16.22 -2.02
CA THR A 56 5.25 -16.11 -1.38
C THR A 56 5.10 -14.77 -0.66
N LYS A 57 6.15 -14.34 0.06
CA LYS A 57 6.17 -13.03 0.73
C LYS A 57 6.12 -11.88 -0.26
N LYS A 58 6.87 -11.99 -1.36
CA LYS A 58 6.87 -10.96 -2.40
C LYS A 58 5.50 -10.84 -3.08
N ILE A 59 4.90 -11.96 -3.49
CA ILE A 59 3.61 -11.93 -4.18
C ILE A 59 2.47 -11.52 -3.24
N SER A 60 2.50 -11.90 -1.96
CA SER A 60 1.49 -11.47 -0.99
C SER A 60 1.52 -9.96 -0.77
N GLN A 61 2.70 -9.35 -0.79
CA GLN A 61 2.88 -7.89 -0.77
C GLN A 61 2.38 -7.22 -2.05
N GLU A 62 2.78 -7.70 -3.22
CA GLU A 62 2.36 -7.12 -4.51
C GLU A 62 0.86 -7.23 -4.78
N LEU A 63 0.21 -8.27 -4.23
CA LEU A 63 -1.22 -8.50 -4.35
C LEU A 63 -2.03 -7.95 -3.17
N GLU A 64 -1.35 -7.39 -2.15
CA GLU A 64 -1.95 -6.92 -0.90
C GLU A 64 -2.85 -7.97 -0.21
N LEU A 65 -2.49 -9.25 -0.33
CA LEU A 65 -3.33 -10.37 0.07
C LEU A 65 -2.62 -11.30 1.04
N GLY A 66 -3.25 -11.57 2.19
CA GLY A 66 -2.75 -12.57 3.16
C GLY A 66 -1.45 -12.18 3.88
N ILE A 67 -0.93 -10.96 3.70
CA ILE A 67 0.36 -10.49 4.24
C ILE A 67 0.52 -10.83 5.73
N ASN A 68 -0.48 -10.52 6.56
CA ASN A 68 -0.42 -10.75 8.00
C ASN A 68 -0.32 -12.23 8.37
N LEU A 69 -1.02 -13.08 7.62
CA LEU A 69 -1.00 -14.51 7.81
C LEU A 69 0.37 -15.08 7.46
N ILE A 70 0.96 -14.63 6.36
CA ILE A 70 2.31 -15.05 5.94
C ILE A 70 3.36 -14.60 6.97
N ASN A 71 3.28 -13.36 7.45
CA ASN A 71 4.18 -12.87 8.49
C ASN A 71 4.03 -13.65 9.81
N ALA A 72 2.80 -14.04 10.17
CA ALA A 72 2.53 -14.86 11.35
C ALA A 72 3.13 -16.27 11.23
N ILE A 73 2.94 -16.92 10.06
CA ILE A 73 3.52 -18.21 9.73
C ILE A 73 5.04 -18.15 9.82
N GLU A 74 5.67 -17.18 9.14
CA GLU A 74 7.12 -17.00 9.10
C GLU A 74 7.68 -16.84 10.51
N SER A 75 7.08 -15.96 11.32
CA SER A 75 7.49 -15.72 12.71
C SER A 75 7.39 -16.98 13.57
N TYR A 76 6.32 -17.76 13.39
CA TYR A 76 6.11 -18.98 14.17
C TYR A 76 7.10 -20.08 13.77
N ILE A 77 7.27 -20.35 12.47
CA ILE A 77 8.22 -21.34 11.96
C ILE A 77 9.66 -20.98 12.33
N TYR A 78 10.03 -19.70 12.26
CA TYR A 78 11.33 -19.22 12.72
C TYR A 78 11.56 -19.56 14.21
N SER A 79 10.56 -19.32 15.05
CA SER A 79 10.65 -19.63 16.49
C SER A 79 10.79 -21.13 16.76
N LEU A 80 10.14 -21.98 15.97
CA LEU A 80 10.24 -23.43 16.11
C LEU A 80 11.61 -23.97 15.67
N LYS A 81 12.15 -23.45 14.57
CA LYS A 81 13.49 -23.81 14.08
C LYS A 81 14.58 -23.42 15.08
N ALA A 82 14.43 -22.29 15.78
CA ALA A 82 15.37 -21.85 16.81
C ALA A 82 15.45 -22.80 18.02
N ILE A 83 14.39 -23.58 18.28
CA ILE A 83 14.29 -24.52 19.41
C ILE A 83 14.81 -25.93 19.02
N ASN A 84 15.26 -26.14 17.77
CA ASN A 84 15.80 -27.40 17.24
C ASN A 84 14.89 -28.62 17.47
N ARG A 85 13.59 -28.46 17.14
CA ARG A 85 12.59 -29.54 17.17
C ARG A 85 12.88 -30.60 16.08
N SER A 86 12.33 -31.80 16.25
CA SER A 86 12.45 -32.86 15.24
C SER A 86 11.76 -32.48 13.93
N GLU A 87 12.20 -33.08 12.82
CA GLU A 87 11.61 -32.87 11.49
C GLU A 87 10.14 -33.34 11.45
N GLU A 88 9.84 -34.49 12.07
CA GLU A 88 8.48 -35.02 12.24
C GLU A 88 7.55 -34.00 12.94
N PHE A 89 8.03 -33.35 14.00
CA PHE A 89 7.25 -32.32 14.70
C PHE A 89 6.96 -31.12 13.79
N LEU A 90 7.93 -30.73 12.96
CA LEU A 90 7.75 -29.62 12.02
C LEU A 90 6.75 -29.97 10.90
N ASP A 91 6.77 -31.21 10.41
CA ASP A 91 5.83 -31.70 9.41
C ASP A 91 4.40 -31.72 9.95
N ASP A 92 4.20 -32.26 11.16
CA ASP A 92 2.89 -32.25 11.85
C ASP A 92 2.39 -30.81 12.09
N THR A 93 3.32 -29.93 12.46
CA THR A 93 3.01 -28.51 12.66
C THR A 93 2.60 -27.84 11.34
N ASN A 94 3.33 -28.07 10.27
CA ASN A 94 3.02 -27.53 8.94
C ASN A 94 1.64 -28.01 8.47
N TYR A 95 1.37 -29.30 8.61
CA TYR A 95 0.07 -29.88 8.26
C TYR A 95 -1.07 -29.22 9.06
N PHE A 96 -0.91 -29.11 10.38
CA PHE A 96 -1.88 -28.44 11.24
C PHE A 96 -2.10 -26.97 10.86
N LEU A 97 -1.03 -26.21 10.61
CA LEU A 97 -1.12 -24.80 10.25
C LEU A 97 -1.79 -24.60 8.88
N ILE A 98 -1.55 -25.46 7.90
CA ILE A 98 -2.27 -25.42 6.61
C ILE A 98 -3.78 -25.54 6.83
N LYS A 99 -4.22 -26.43 7.72
CA LYS A 99 -5.65 -26.57 8.04
C LYS A 99 -6.19 -25.39 8.83
N LEU A 100 -5.44 -24.91 9.83
CA LEU A 100 -5.85 -23.79 10.65
C LEU A 100 -5.98 -22.50 9.83
N THR A 101 -5.02 -22.21 8.97
CA THR A 101 -4.99 -21.01 8.12
C THR A 101 -6.24 -20.92 7.23
N HIS A 102 -6.68 -22.03 6.66
CA HIS A 102 -7.94 -22.11 5.91
C HIS A 102 -9.15 -21.68 6.76
N HIS A 103 -9.22 -22.13 8.02
CA HIS A 103 -10.31 -21.75 8.94
C HIS A 103 -10.21 -20.32 9.47
N LEU A 104 -9.05 -19.65 9.35
CA LEU A 104 -8.84 -18.28 9.80
C LEU A 104 -9.22 -17.23 8.75
N TYR A 105 -9.50 -17.62 7.51
CA TYR A 105 -9.93 -16.66 6.51
C TYR A 105 -11.27 -16.01 6.86
N GLY A 106 -11.32 -14.69 6.70
CA GLY A 106 -12.50 -13.89 7.03
C GLY A 106 -12.85 -13.86 8.53
N VAL A 107 -12.02 -14.47 9.39
CA VAL A 107 -12.22 -14.45 10.84
C VAL A 107 -11.75 -13.11 11.39
N SER A 108 -12.55 -12.48 12.24
CA SER A 108 -12.18 -11.22 12.88
C SER A 108 -10.95 -11.40 13.78
N ILE A 109 -10.14 -10.34 13.85
CA ILE A 109 -8.85 -10.34 14.56
C ILE A 109 -9.07 -10.17 16.06
N ASP A 110 -9.68 -11.17 16.68
CA ASP A 110 -9.94 -11.21 18.11
C ASP A 110 -9.86 -12.64 18.66
N GLY A 111 -9.68 -12.75 19.97
CA GLY A 111 -9.45 -14.04 20.62
C GLY A 111 -10.65 -14.97 20.62
N MET A 112 -11.88 -14.44 20.57
CA MET A 112 -13.09 -15.27 20.54
C MET A 112 -13.25 -15.92 19.18
N SER A 113 -13.11 -15.15 18.12
CA SER A 113 -13.28 -15.61 16.74
C SER A 113 -12.16 -16.57 16.34
N TYR A 114 -10.92 -16.31 16.77
CA TYR A 114 -9.82 -17.26 16.63
C TYR A 114 -10.12 -18.60 17.33
N ARG A 115 -10.62 -18.56 18.58
CA ARG A 115 -10.96 -19.77 19.32
C ARG A 115 -12.06 -20.57 18.60
N GLN A 116 -13.08 -19.90 18.08
CA GLN A 116 -14.14 -20.57 17.32
C GLN A 116 -13.60 -21.24 16.05
N ALA A 117 -12.64 -20.64 15.35
CA ALA A 117 -11.98 -21.25 14.20
C ALA A 117 -11.18 -22.50 14.60
N VAL A 118 -10.44 -22.43 15.70
CA VAL A 118 -9.71 -23.59 16.27
C VAL A 118 -10.68 -24.70 16.68
N ASP A 119 -11.77 -24.37 17.37
CA ASP A 119 -12.76 -25.36 17.82
C ASP A 119 -13.40 -26.07 16.62
N LYS A 120 -13.71 -25.35 15.54
CA LYS A 120 -14.21 -25.94 14.28
C LYS A 120 -13.20 -26.91 13.66
N LEU A 121 -11.92 -26.56 13.63
CA LEU A 121 -10.87 -27.46 13.13
C LEU A 121 -10.77 -28.73 13.99
N LEU A 122 -10.76 -28.58 15.31
CA LEU A 122 -10.57 -29.68 16.26
C LEU A 122 -11.71 -30.70 16.28
N GLN A 123 -12.90 -30.35 15.77
CA GLN A 123 -14.01 -31.30 15.61
C GLN A 123 -13.62 -32.51 14.74
N ASN A 124 -12.70 -32.31 13.79
CA ASN A 124 -12.26 -33.33 12.84
C ASN A 124 -10.90 -33.95 13.19
N VAL A 125 -10.31 -33.61 14.35
CA VAL A 125 -9.01 -34.11 14.80
C VAL A 125 -9.20 -35.29 15.75
N ASP A 126 -8.39 -36.34 15.57
CA ASP A 126 -8.37 -37.52 16.44
C ASP A 126 -8.12 -37.11 17.89
N ILE A 127 -8.77 -37.81 18.83
CA ILE A 127 -8.71 -37.46 20.24
C ILE A 127 -7.29 -37.52 20.81
N ASN A 128 -6.43 -38.38 20.26
CA ASN A 128 -5.04 -38.53 20.68
C ASN A 128 -4.19 -37.31 20.26
N ASP A 129 -4.53 -36.67 19.14
CA ASP A 129 -3.77 -35.54 18.59
C ASP A 129 -4.29 -34.17 19.06
N ARG A 130 -5.49 -34.13 19.66
CA ARG A 130 -6.13 -32.86 20.08
C ARG A 130 -5.28 -32.02 21.02
N VAL A 131 -4.61 -32.64 21.99
CA VAL A 131 -3.78 -31.90 22.96
C VAL A 131 -2.62 -31.21 22.25
N PHE A 132 -1.99 -31.90 21.31
CA PHE A 132 -0.93 -31.36 20.47
C PHE A 132 -1.44 -30.17 19.64
N CYS A 133 -2.54 -30.34 18.90
CA CYS A 133 -3.13 -29.29 18.08
C CYS A 133 -3.57 -28.05 18.90
N ILE A 134 -4.12 -28.24 20.11
CA ILE A 134 -4.49 -27.13 21.01
C ILE A 134 -3.25 -26.32 21.40
N ASN A 135 -2.14 -27.00 21.71
CA ASN A 135 -0.91 -26.31 22.09
C ASN A 135 -0.33 -25.51 20.92
N LEU A 136 -0.25 -26.12 19.73
CA LEU A 136 0.15 -25.40 18.52
C LEU A 136 -0.74 -24.19 18.24
N ALA A 137 -2.06 -24.35 18.33
CA ALA A 137 -3.00 -23.24 18.13
C ALA A 137 -2.77 -22.09 19.12
N ARG A 138 -2.47 -22.39 20.38
CA ARG A 138 -2.20 -21.37 21.42
C ARG A 138 -0.90 -20.63 21.17
N GLU A 139 0.13 -21.35 20.75
CA GLU A 139 1.42 -20.74 20.42
C GLU A 139 1.29 -19.85 19.17
N PHE A 140 0.71 -20.39 18.10
CA PHE A 140 0.50 -19.66 16.84
C PHE A 140 -0.35 -18.40 17.02
N TYR A 141 -1.35 -18.42 17.92
CA TYR A 141 -2.17 -17.25 18.22
C TYR A 141 -1.36 -16.01 18.60
N ARG A 142 -0.21 -16.18 19.28
CA ARG A 142 0.67 -15.06 19.66
C ARG A 142 1.26 -14.40 18.42
N CYS A 143 1.76 -15.19 17.48
CA CYS A 143 2.31 -14.72 16.21
C CYS A 143 1.23 -14.08 15.34
N TRP A 144 0.07 -14.74 15.21
CA TRP A 144 -1.07 -14.22 14.45
C TRP A 144 -1.58 -12.90 15.01
N ARG A 145 -1.76 -12.79 16.32
CA ARG A 145 -2.18 -11.53 16.96
C ARG A 145 -1.15 -10.41 16.79
N SER A 146 0.13 -10.73 16.92
CA SER A 146 1.22 -9.75 16.77
C SER A 146 1.27 -9.19 15.34
N ALA A 147 1.25 -10.07 14.34
CA ALA A 147 1.28 -9.69 12.92
C ALA A 147 0.10 -8.78 12.54
N ASN A 148 -1.09 -9.06 13.10
CA ASN A 148 -2.27 -8.23 12.85
C ASN A 148 -2.30 -6.92 13.66
N ARG A 149 -1.65 -6.84 14.83
CA ARG A 149 -1.54 -5.58 15.60
C ARG A 149 -0.65 -4.56 14.87
N SER A 150 0.47 -5.01 14.30
CA SER A 150 1.38 -4.12 13.56
C SER A 150 0.70 -3.41 12.39
N LEU A 151 -0.20 -4.10 11.66
CA LEU A 151 -1.00 -3.47 10.60
C LEU A 151 -2.02 -2.46 11.15
N ALA A 152 -2.70 -2.78 12.25
CA ALA A 152 -3.67 -1.87 12.85
C ALA A 152 -3.01 -0.57 13.35
N GLU A 153 -1.79 -0.66 13.86
CA GLU A 153 -0.97 0.50 14.24
C GLU A 153 -0.49 1.28 13.01
N LEU A 154 0.02 0.60 11.97
CA LEU A 154 0.42 1.24 10.70
C LEU A 154 -0.75 1.95 10.01
N ASN A 155 -1.93 1.32 9.95
CA ASN A 155 -3.13 1.92 9.36
C ASN A 155 -3.60 3.12 10.17
N LYS A 156 -3.50 3.07 11.50
CA LYS A 156 -3.84 4.20 12.37
C LYS A 156 -2.88 5.36 12.18
N ASP A 157 -1.58 5.09 12.05
CA ASP A 157 -0.56 6.11 11.79
C ASP A 157 -0.74 6.75 10.41
N GLN A 158 -1.05 5.96 9.38
CA GLN A 158 -1.36 6.47 8.04
C GLN A 158 -2.62 7.33 8.02
N ILE A 159 -3.70 6.90 8.69
CA ILE A 159 -4.94 7.68 8.83
C ILE A 159 -4.66 8.98 9.59
N THR A 160 -3.92 8.92 10.69
CA THR A 160 -3.55 10.10 11.49
C THR A 160 -2.72 11.07 10.65
N LYS A 161 -1.73 10.58 9.92
CA LYS A 161 -0.91 11.38 9.00
C LYS A 161 -1.76 12.05 7.93
N LEU A 162 -2.69 11.32 7.31
CA LEU A 162 -3.58 11.88 6.29
C LEU A 162 -4.51 12.95 6.87
N ILE A 163 -5.02 12.75 8.09
CA ILE A 163 -5.83 13.77 8.80
C ILE A 163 -4.99 15.03 9.04
N THR A 164 -3.77 14.88 9.57
CA THR A 164 -2.85 16.01 9.78
C THR A 164 -2.54 16.74 8.48
N GLN A 165 -2.25 16.03 7.40
CA GLN A 165 -1.99 16.63 6.08
C GLN A 165 -3.22 17.38 5.53
N LYS A 166 -4.44 16.86 5.75
CA LYS A 166 -5.68 17.57 5.39
C LYS A 166 -5.84 18.84 6.20
N GLU A 167 -5.58 18.80 7.50
CA GLU A 167 -5.65 19.99 8.37
C GLU A 167 -4.62 21.05 7.97
N GLU A 168 -3.39 20.65 7.67
CA GLU A 168 -2.34 21.54 7.16
C GLU A 168 -2.73 22.15 5.82
N PHE A 169 -3.25 21.35 4.89
CA PHE A 169 -3.74 21.82 3.59
C PHE A 169 -4.90 22.81 3.73
N ILE A 170 -5.86 22.56 4.62
CA ILE A 170 -6.97 23.49 4.88
C ILE A 170 -6.43 24.81 5.42
N LYS A 171 -5.51 24.78 6.39
CA LYS A 171 -4.86 25.99 6.92
C LYS A 171 -4.11 26.75 5.83
N LEU A 172 -3.38 26.04 4.97
CA LEU A 172 -2.69 26.63 3.83
C LEU A 172 -3.69 27.30 2.87
N TRP A 173 -4.78 26.61 2.54
CA TRP A 173 -5.83 27.12 1.65
C TRP A 173 -6.52 28.38 2.20
N GLU A 174 -6.82 28.41 3.50
CA GLU A 174 -7.44 29.56 4.17
C GLU A 174 -6.52 30.78 4.22
N ASN A 175 -5.20 30.56 4.33
CA ASN A 175 -4.19 31.62 4.44
C ASN A 175 -3.44 31.88 3.14
N ILE A 176 -3.85 31.24 2.04
CA ILE A 176 -3.10 31.22 0.77
C ILE A 176 -2.85 32.62 0.21
N ASP A 177 -3.74 33.58 0.49
CA ASP A 177 -3.61 34.96 0.02
C ASP A 177 -2.48 35.72 0.72
N TYR A 178 -2.08 35.28 1.92
CA TYR A 178 -1.01 35.88 2.73
C TYR A 178 0.36 35.24 2.52
N GLU A 179 0.41 34.09 1.84
CA GLU A 179 1.67 33.40 1.55
C GLU A 179 2.53 34.19 0.56
N PHE A 180 3.81 34.35 0.87
CA PHE A 180 4.75 35.06 0.00
C PHE A 180 5.25 34.14 -1.11
N LEU A 181 5.25 34.62 -2.34
CA LEU A 181 5.86 34.00 -3.51
C LEU A 181 7.15 34.74 -3.89
N SER A 182 8.13 34.03 -4.47
CA SER A 182 9.28 34.64 -5.10
C SER A 182 8.86 35.43 -6.34
N ASP A 183 9.77 36.24 -6.89
CA ASP A 183 9.48 37.03 -8.09
C ASP A 183 9.17 36.11 -9.29
N GLU A 184 9.88 34.99 -9.43
CA GLU A 184 9.67 34.01 -10.51
C GLU A 184 8.33 33.27 -10.36
N GLU A 185 8.00 32.87 -9.14
CA GLU A 185 6.72 32.23 -8.81
C GLU A 185 5.54 33.16 -9.09
N ASN A 186 5.68 34.45 -8.73
CA ASN A 186 4.69 35.48 -9.06
C ASN A 186 4.58 35.70 -10.56
N GLU A 187 5.68 35.65 -11.30
CA GLU A 187 5.68 35.84 -12.75
C GLU A 187 4.91 34.72 -13.45
N SER A 188 5.17 33.46 -13.09
CA SER A 188 4.44 32.30 -13.63
C SER A 188 2.95 32.34 -13.31
N LEU A 189 2.60 32.75 -12.09
CA LEU A 189 1.21 32.92 -11.68
C LEU A 189 0.53 34.05 -12.47
N THR A 190 1.24 35.16 -12.70
CA THR A 190 0.75 36.31 -13.47
C THR A 190 0.48 35.91 -14.91
N ARG A 191 1.45 35.27 -15.60
CA ARG A 191 1.28 34.79 -16.98
C ARG A 191 0.11 33.81 -17.11
N TYR A 192 -0.06 32.92 -16.13
CA TYR A 192 -1.18 31.99 -16.11
C TYR A 192 -2.54 32.71 -16.01
N THR A 193 -2.67 33.66 -15.09
CA THR A 193 -3.93 34.42 -14.91
C THR A 193 -4.24 35.33 -16.09
N GLU A 194 -3.24 35.96 -16.69
CA GLU A 194 -3.41 36.75 -17.92
C GLU A 194 -3.87 35.89 -19.10
N SER A 195 -3.32 34.68 -19.26
CA SER A 195 -3.78 33.74 -20.28
C SER A 195 -5.26 33.38 -20.10
N MET A 196 -5.72 33.18 -18.87
CA MET A 196 -7.14 32.93 -18.58
C MET A 196 -8.03 34.14 -18.88
N ARG A 197 -7.57 35.37 -18.57
CA ARG A 197 -8.29 36.60 -18.93
C ARG A 197 -8.43 36.76 -20.44
N GLN A 198 -7.37 36.48 -21.19
CA GLN A 198 -7.39 36.53 -22.66
C GLN A 198 -8.37 35.52 -23.27
N LYS A 199 -8.54 34.36 -22.62
CA LYS A 199 -9.54 33.34 -22.99
C LYS A 199 -10.97 33.73 -22.60
N GLY A 200 -11.17 34.86 -21.92
CA GLY A 200 -12.48 35.37 -21.52
C GLY A 200 -13.10 34.63 -20.33
N LEU A 201 -12.30 34.01 -19.46
CA LEU A 201 -12.80 33.39 -18.23
C LEU A 201 -13.33 34.46 -17.25
N VAL A 202 -14.30 34.06 -16.43
CA VAL A 202 -14.88 34.93 -15.39
C VAL A 202 -13.89 35.08 -14.23
N GLU A 203 -13.79 36.28 -13.65
CA GLU A 203 -12.80 36.58 -12.59
C GLU A 203 -12.88 35.62 -11.40
N LYS A 204 -14.08 35.15 -11.04
CA LYS A 204 -14.25 34.17 -9.96
C LYS A 204 -13.52 32.86 -10.25
N ASP A 205 -13.57 32.37 -11.48
CA ASP A 205 -12.92 31.12 -11.87
C ASP A 205 -11.41 31.30 -11.96
N ILE A 206 -10.97 32.47 -12.45
CA ILE A 206 -9.56 32.88 -12.46
C ILE A 206 -9.00 32.88 -11.03
N MET A 207 -9.72 33.45 -10.06
CA MET A 207 -9.28 33.49 -8.65
C MET A 207 -9.11 32.10 -8.05
N ILE A 208 -10.04 31.17 -8.32
CA ILE A 208 -9.96 29.81 -7.78
C ILE A 208 -8.78 29.05 -8.44
N SER A 209 -8.63 29.15 -9.76
CA SER A 209 -7.51 28.54 -10.49
C SER A 209 -6.17 29.12 -10.04
N GLN A 210 -6.10 30.43 -9.77
CA GLN A 210 -4.93 31.09 -9.22
C GLN A 210 -4.56 30.55 -7.83
N LYS A 211 -5.54 30.35 -6.94
CA LYS A 211 -5.30 29.75 -5.61
C LYS A 211 -4.75 28.33 -5.71
N ILE A 212 -5.30 27.52 -6.61
CA ILE A 212 -4.80 26.16 -6.86
C ILE A 212 -3.36 26.19 -7.40
N ALA A 213 -3.07 27.04 -8.38
CA ALA A 213 -1.72 27.21 -8.92
C ALA A 213 -0.72 27.65 -7.83
N LYS A 214 -1.14 28.56 -6.94
CA LYS A 214 -0.35 29.00 -5.80
C LYS A 214 -0.05 27.87 -4.81
N VAL A 215 -1.03 27.02 -4.51
CA VAL A 215 -0.82 25.82 -3.67
C VAL A 215 0.22 24.89 -4.30
N ILE A 216 0.17 24.67 -5.62
CA ILE A 216 1.14 23.82 -6.33
C ILE A 216 2.56 24.37 -6.18
N LEU A 217 2.75 25.69 -6.33
CA LEU A 217 4.06 26.33 -6.13
C LEU A 217 4.60 26.12 -4.71
N LEU A 218 3.75 26.29 -3.69
CA LEU A 218 4.15 26.11 -2.29
C LEU A 218 4.50 24.65 -1.96
N GLU A 219 3.77 23.68 -2.52
CA GLU A 219 4.10 22.25 -2.40
C GLU A 219 5.44 21.90 -3.06
N LEU A 220 5.77 22.56 -4.18
CA LEU A 220 7.01 22.35 -4.91
C LEU A 220 8.24 22.89 -4.17
N ARG A 221 8.12 23.92 -3.34
CA ARG A 221 9.22 24.44 -2.50
C ARG A 221 9.83 23.40 -1.57
N SER A 222 9.04 22.39 -1.22
CA SER A 222 9.48 21.30 -0.34
C SER A 222 10.43 20.32 -1.03
N ASP A 223 10.61 20.42 -2.36
CA ASP A 223 11.45 19.54 -3.16
C ASP A 223 12.59 20.30 -3.87
N PRO A 224 13.86 20.09 -3.47
CA PRO A 224 15.00 20.81 -4.03
C PRO A 224 15.38 20.39 -5.45
N SER A 225 14.78 19.32 -6.00
CA SER A 225 15.17 18.78 -7.31
C SER A 225 14.52 19.46 -8.50
N VAL A 226 13.42 20.21 -8.30
CA VAL A 226 12.67 20.97 -9.34
C VAL A 226 12.65 20.24 -10.70
N THR A 227 12.07 19.04 -10.73
CA THR A 227 11.98 18.19 -11.93
C THR A 227 10.52 17.95 -12.33
N ASP A 228 10.31 17.45 -13.54
CA ASP A 228 8.99 16.95 -13.97
C ASP A 228 8.40 15.91 -13.00
N ASP A 229 9.27 15.10 -12.40
CA ASP A 229 8.89 14.09 -11.43
C ASP A 229 8.50 14.72 -10.08
N SER A 230 9.16 15.80 -9.64
CA SER A 230 8.76 16.51 -8.43
C SER A 230 7.42 17.23 -8.59
N TYR A 231 7.14 17.77 -9.79
CA TYR A 231 5.83 18.32 -10.13
C TYR A 231 4.74 17.26 -10.03
N ARG A 232 4.92 16.11 -10.69
CA ARG A 232 3.95 15.01 -10.63
C ARG A 232 3.75 14.51 -9.20
N ALA A 233 4.83 14.36 -8.43
CA ALA A 233 4.74 13.95 -7.05
C ALA A 233 3.96 14.95 -6.18
N ALA A 234 4.13 16.26 -6.39
CA ALA A 234 3.35 17.29 -5.68
C ALA A 234 1.85 17.22 -6.03
N ILE A 235 1.52 17.02 -7.30
CA ILE A 235 0.13 16.85 -7.76
C ILE A 235 -0.50 15.59 -7.15
N ASP A 236 0.20 14.46 -7.16
CA ASP A 236 -0.30 13.20 -6.61
C ASP A 236 -0.52 13.27 -5.09
N ARG A 237 0.42 13.90 -4.36
CA ARG A 237 0.27 14.15 -2.91
C ARG A 237 -0.96 14.99 -2.61
N THR A 238 -1.14 16.09 -3.34
CA THR A 238 -2.28 17.00 -3.14
C THR A 238 -3.60 16.33 -3.52
N LEU A 239 -3.61 15.51 -4.59
CA LEU A 239 -4.78 14.77 -5.02
C LEU A 239 -5.31 13.77 -3.99
N ALA A 240 -4.42 13.17 -3.21
CA ALA A 240 -4.77 12.23 -2.14
C ALA A 240 -5.59 12.89 -1.01
N LEU A 241 -5.53 14.22 -0.89
CA LEU A 241 -6.24 14.97 0.15
C LEU A 241 -7.72 15.23 -0.19
N PHE A 242 -8.09 15.18 -1.47
CA PHE A 242 -9.48 15.36 -1.89
C PHE A 242 -10.28 14.07 -1.76
N GLU A 243 -11.53 14.17 -1.30
CA GLU A 243 -12.48 13.05 -1.29
C GLU A 243 -13.43 13.10 -2.49
N ARG A 244 -13.82 14.32 -2.90
CA ARG A 244 -14.78 14.51 -3.98
C ARG A 244 -14.13 14.45 -5.37
N LEU A 245 -14.75 13.68 -6.26
CA LEU A 245 -14.25 13.45 -7.61
C LEU A 245 -14.24 14.70 -8.50
N ASP A 246 -15.24 15.57 -8.34
CA ASP A 246 -15.32 16.83 -9.09
C ASP A 246 -14.17 17.78 -8.70
N LEU A 247 -13.83 17.86 -7.42
CA LEU A 247 -12.68 18.64 -6.94
C LEU A 247 -11.34 18.07 -7.45
N LYS A 248 -11.18 16.74 -7.46
CA LYS A 248 -9.99 16.09 -8.05
C LYS A 248 -9.85 16.42 -9.53
N THR A 249 -10.96 16.35 -10.26
CA THR A 249 -10.98 16.62 -11.70
C THR A 249 -10.62 18.08 -11.98
N PHE A 250 -11.22 19.00 -11.22
CA PHE A 250 -10.94 20.42 -11.36
C PHE A 250 -9.48 20.76 -11.00
N PHE A 251 -8.96 20.22 -9.90
CA PHE A 251 -7.55 20.36 -9.52
C PHE A 251 -6.63 19.88 -10.65
N LEU A 252 -6.85 18.67 -11.18
CA LEU A 252 -6.05 18.12 -12.27
C LEU A 252 -6.04 18.97 -13.54
N ILE A 253 -7.19 19.56 -13.89
CA ILE A 253 -7.30 20.46 -15.05
C ILE A 253 -6.39 21.67 -14.82
N VAL A 254 -6.53 22.34 -13.68
CA VAL A 254 -5.73 23.51 -13.33
C VAL A 254 -4.24 23.17 -13.26
N SER A 255 -3.87 22.04 -12.65
CA SER A 255 -2.46 21.60 -12.58
C SER A 255 -1.86 21.40 -13.97
N ARG A 256 -2.58 20.74 -14.88
CA ARG A 256 -2.08 20.51 -16.25
C ARG A 256 -1.92 21.81 -17.03
N GLU A 257 -2.88 22.72 -16.91
CA GLU A 257 -2.80 24.03 -17.55
C GLU A 257 -1.64 24.86 -17.00
N PHE A 258 -1.47 24.85 -15.67
CA PHE A 258 -0.44 25.63 -15.00
C PHE A 258 0.99 25.11 -15.24
N TYR A 259 1.16 23.80 -15.42
CA TYR A 259 2.46 23.18 -15.69
C TYR A 259 3.23 23.87 -16.83
N HIS A 260 2.54 24.27 -17.90
CA HIS A 260 3.16 24.98 -19.02
C HIS A 260 3.81 26.30 -18.62
N PHE A 261 3.23 27.03 -17.66
CA PHE A 261 3.76 28.30 -17.20
C PHE A 261 4.93 28.10 -16.23
N TRP A 262 4.83 27.07 -15.38
CA TRP A 262 5.89 26.69 -14.45
C TRP A 262 7.19 26.24 -15.14
N VAL A 263 7.12 25.41 -16.19
CA VAL A 263 8.32 24.97 -16.94
C VAL A 263 9.02 26.15 -17.63
N ILE A 264 8.27 27.14 -18.12
CA ILE A 264 8.85 28.30 -18.82
C ILE A 264 9.61 29.21 -17.84
N SER A 265 9.13 29.39 -16.60
CA SER A 265 9.92 30.10 -15.58
C SER A 265 11.22 29.38 -15.23
N ASP A 266 11.22 28.05 -15.22
CA ASP A 266 12.40 27.26 -14.87
C ASP A 266 13.48 27.29 -15.98
N GLN A 267 13.08 27.28 -17.25
CA GLN A 267 14.01 27.39 -18.38
C GLN A 267 14.73 28.75 -18.46
N GLN A 268 14.14 29.82 -17.91
CA GLN A 268 14.78 31.14 -17.82
C GLN A 268 15.94 31.18 -16.80
N LEU A 269 15.91 30.33 -15.76
CA LEU A 269 17.01 30.17 -14.81
C LEU A 269 18.26 29.57 -15.48
N ILE A 270 18.08 28.56 -16.32
CA ILE A 270 19.19 27.90 -17.03
C ILE A 270 19.85 28.85 -18.03
N SER A 271 19.09 29.73 -18.70
CA SER A 271 19.66 30.71 -19.64
C SER A 271 20.38 31.88 -18.95
N ASN A 272 19.92 32.30 -17.77
CA ASN A 272 20.53 33.43 -17.05
C ASN A 272 21.81 33.02 -16.32
N VAL A 273 21.92 31.79 -15.83
CA VAL A 273 23.14 31.26 -15.18
C VAL A 273 24.25 30.94 -16.19
N LEU A 274 23.92 30.73 -17.48
CA LEU A 274 24.90 30.47 -18.55
C LEU A 274 25.36 31.75 -19.28
N SER A 275 24.85 32.91 -18.90
CA SER A 275 25.17 34.21 -19.54
C SER A 275 26.02 35.14 -18.65
N ASP A 276 26.37 34.71 -17.44
CA ASP A 276 27.35 35.32 -16.52
C ASP A 276 28.65 34.48 -16.45
#